data_AF-A0A9D1ER91-F1
#
_entry.id   AF-A0A9D1ER91-F1
#
_cell.length_a   1.000
_cell.length_b   1.000
_cell.length_c   1.000
_cell.angle_alpha   90.00
_cell.angle_beta   90.00
_cell.angle_gamma   90.00
#
_symmetry.space_group_name_H-M   'P 1'
#
loop_
_entity.id
_entity.type
_entity.pdbx_description
1 polymer ?
#
loop_
_entity_poly.entity_id
_entity_poly.type
_entity_poly.pdbx_seq_one_letter_code
_entity_poly.pdbx_strand_id
1 'polypeptide(L)' 'MPESFYDFLIWKHLTKRPVRQVLLIGKLMGQYQLSVKDWWYAQRIDQLIAEGEILIVEDAPDKFQRMLCAGPCSLPKEFS' A
#
# COMPACT_ATOMS: atom_id res chain seq x y z
N MET A 1 18.54 -1.81 10.98
CA MET A 1 17.43 -0.84 11.00
C MET A 1 16.14 -1.59 11.30
N PRO A 2 15.16 -0.98 11.98
CA PRO A 2 13.84 -1.60 12.17
C PRO A 2 13.22 -1.96 10.81
N GLU A 3 12.47 -3.06 10.74
CA GLU A 3 11.78 -3.45 9.51
C GLU A 3 10.75 -2.40 9.07
N SER A 4 10.22 -1.59 9.98
CA SER A 4 9.29 -0.50 9.69
C SER A 4 9.95 0.81 9.25
N PHE A 5 11.28 0.85 9.09
CA PHE A 5 12.02 2.10 8.88
C PHE A 5 11.53 2.91 7.66
N TYR A 6 11.04 2.24 6.60
CA TYR A 6 10.52 2.90 5.40
C TYR A 6 8.98 2.97 5.31
N ASP A 7 8.25 2.61 6.36
CA ASP A 7 6.77 2.64 6.33
C ASP A 7 6.23 4.05 6.07
N PHE A 8 6.95 5.07 6.50
CA PHE A 8 6.60 6.46 6.20
C PHE A 8 6.52 6.76 4.70
N LEU A 9 7.25 6.02 3.85
CA LEU A 9 7.15 6.14 2.40
C LEU A 9 5.83 5.55 1.88
N ILE A 10 5.38 4.43 2.46
CA ILE A 10 4.09 3.82 2.14
C ILE A 10 2.98 4.82 2.50
N TRP A 11 2.97 5.35 3.72
CA TRP A 11 1.97 6.34 4.15
C TRP A 11 2.01 7.65 3.35
N LYS A 12 3.20 8.11 2.95
CA LYS A 12 3.33 9.32 2.15
C LYS A 12 2.67 9.20 0.77
N HIS A 13 2.62 7.99 0.20
CA HIS A 13 2.09 7.76 -1.14
C HIS A 13 0.72 7.08 -1.15
N LEU A 14 0.33 6.45 -0.06
CA LEU A 14 -1.00 5.93 0.14
C LEU A 14 -1.90 7.06 0.65
N THR A 15 -2.94 7.39 -0.11
CA THR A 15 -3.88 8.44 0.24
C THR A 15 -5.25 7.84 0.56
N LYS A 16 -6.23 8.69 0.86
CA LYS A 16 -7.64 8.26 0.98
C LYS A 16 -8.25 7.81 -0.35
N ARG A 17 -7.57 8.04 -1.48
CA ARG A 17 -7.96 7.53 -2.80
C ARG A 17 -7.38 6.13 -2.99
N PRO A 18 -8.20 5.13 -3.37
CA PRO A 18 -7.72 3.78 -3.62
C PRO A 18 -6.65 3.73 -4.71
N VAL A 19 -5.63 2.88 -4.52
CA VAL A 19 -4.56 2.61 -5.49
C VAL A 19 -4.26 1.12 -5.53
N ARG A 20 -3.93 0.57 -6.70
CA ARG A 20 -3.46 -0.81 -6.80
C ARG A 20 -2.10 -0.98 -6.13
N GLN A 21 -1.93 -2.04 -5.34
CA GLN A 21 -0.69 -2.33 -4.59
C GLN A 21 0.54 -2.35 -5.51
N VAL A 22 0.46 -2.95 -6.70
CA VAL A 22 1.54 -2.99 -7.69
C VAL A 22 1.96 -1.59 -8.14
N LEU A 23 1.02 -0.67 -8.31
CA LEU A 23 1.30 0.71 -8.73
C LEU A 23 1.95 1.50 -7.60
N LEU A 24 1.50 1.28 -6.36
CA LEU A 24 2.13 1.86 -5.18
C LEU A 24 3.59 1.41 -5.06
N ILE A 25 3.85 0.10 -5.08
CA ILE A 25 5.19 -0.47 -4.97
C ILE A 25 6.08 0.01 -6.12
N GLY A 26 5.59 -0.05 -7.36
CA GLY A 26 6.32 0.44 -8.54
C GLY A 26 6.71 1.92 -8.41
N LYS A 27 5.82 2.75 -7.88
CA LYS A 27 6.10 4.17 -7.61
C LYS A 27 7.19 4.35 -6.55
N LEU A 28 7.12 3.61 -5.44
CA LEU A 28 8.12 3.69 -4.38
C LEU A 28 9.51 3.25 -4.87
N MET A 29 9.57 2.17 -5.64
CA MET A 29 10.82 1.68 -6.23
C MET A 29 11.40 2.68 -7.24
N GLY A 30 10.56 3.24 -8.12
CA GLY A 30 11.00 4.21 -9.13
C GLY A 30 11.49 5.53 -8.54
N GLN A 31 10.87 6.00 -7.44
CA GLN A 31 11.20 7.29 -6.84
C GLN A 31 12.37 7.25 -5.86
N TYR A 32 12.48 6.20 -5.04
CA TYR A 32 13.43 6.18 -3.93
C TYR A 32 14.67 5.29 -4.16
N GLN A 33 14.63 4.40 -5.16
CA GLN A 33 15.77 3.54 -5.56
C GLN A 33 16.51 2.90 -4.36
N LEU A 34 15.75 2.47 -3.36
CA LEU A 34 16.29 1.88 -2.14
C LEU A 34 16.83 0.47 -2.41
N SER A 35 17.72 -0.02 -1.55
CA SER A 35 18.27 -1.38 -1.61
C SER A 35 17.29 -2.50 -1.21
N VAL A 36 15.98 -2.19 -1.16
CA VAL A 36 14.90 -3.13 -0.87
C VAL A 36 14.13 -3.48 -2.13
N LYS A 37 13.56 -4.69 -2.17
CA LYS A 37 12.82 -5.20 -3.33
C LYS A 37 11.30 -5.05 -3.14
N ASP A 38 10.55 -5.32 -4.19
CA ASP A 38 9.09 -5.39 -4.22
C ASP A 38 8.48 -6.26 -3.11
N TRP A 39 9.05 -7.45 -2.86
CA TRP A 39 8.55 -8.37 -1.83
C TRP A 39 8.61 -7.78 -0.42
N TRP A 40 9.60 -6.91 -0.16
CA TRP A 40 9.74 -6.24 1.13
C TRP A 40 8.59 -5.27 1.36
N TYR A 41 8.26 -4.45 0.36
CA TYR A 41 7.09 -3.56 0.44
C TYR A 41 5.79 -4.33 0.55
N ALA A 42 5.64 -5.45 -0.19
CA ALA A 42 4.46 -6.28 -0.09
C ALA A 42 4.27 -6.84 1.34
N GLN A 43 5.36 -7.27 1.99
CA GLN A 43 5.32 -7.73 3.38
C GLN A 43 4.97 -6.60 4.36
N ARG A 44 5.51 -5.39 4.19
CA ARG A 44 5.15 -4.23 5.02
C ARG A 44 3.67 -3.87 4.87
N ILE A 45 3.16 -3.86 3.64
CA ILE A 45 1.74 -3.61 3.36
C ILE A 45 0.86 -4.67 4.04
N ASP A 46 1.21 -5.95 3.96
CA ASP A 46 0.48 -7.02 4.63
C ASP A 46 0.41 -6.81 6.16
N GLN A 47 1.50 -6.36 6.78
CA GLN A 47 1.52 -6.02 8.22
C GLN A 47 0.66 -4.81 8.55
N LEU A 48 0.77 -3.73 7.76
CA LEU A 48 -0.03 -2.52 7.96
C LEU A 48 -1.54 -2.76 7.74
N ILE A 49 -1.91 -3.73 6.90
CA ILE A 49 -3.31 -4.20 6.78
C ILE A 49 -3.73 -4.93 8.07
N ALA A 50 -2.90 -5.83 8.59
CA ALA A 50 -3.19 -6.55 9.82
C ALA A 50 -3.31 -5.63 11.05
N GLU A 51 -2.57 -4.53 11.07
CA GLU A 51 -2.62 -3.48 12.10
C GLU A 51 -3.83 -2.53 11.93
N GLY A 52 -4.52 -2.58 10.79
CA GLY A 52 -5.68 -1.72 10.49
C GLY A 52 -5.35 -0.34 9.95
N GLU A 53 -4.07 -0.06 9.65
CA GLU A 53 -3.58 1.21 9.09
C GLU A 53 -3.90 1.36 7.59
N ILE A 54 -3.91 0.22 6.88
CA ILE A 54 -4.28 0.13 5.47
C ILE A 54 -5.55 -0.68 5.31
N LEU A 55 -6.48 -0.16 4.51
CA LEU A 55 -7.73 -0.87 4.18
C LEU A 55 -7.62 -1.47 2.78
N ILE A 56 -8.10 -2.71 2.65
CA ILE A 56 -8.36 -3.34 1.35
C ILE A 56 -9.74 -2.87 0.88
N VAL A 57 -9.77 -2.18 -0.25
CA VAL A 57 -11.00 -1.68 -0.90
C VAL A 57 -11.56 -2.72 -1.87
N GLU A 58 -10.67 -3.36 -2.62
CA GLU A 58 -10.99 -4.46 -3.53
C GLU A 58 -9.89 -5.51 -3.36
N ASP A 59 -10.29 -6.73 -2.97
CA ASP A 59 -9.36 -7.84 -2.84
C ASP A 59 -9.16 -8.54 -4.20
N ALA A 60 -8.03 -9.24 -4.36
CA ALA A 60 -7.68 -9.95 -5.57
C ALA A 60 -6.89 -11.23 -5.24
N PRO A 61 -6.97 -12.28 -6.09
CA PRO A 61 -6.19 -13.51 -5.88
C PRO A 61 -4.68 -13.26 -5.84
N ASP A 62 -4.21 -12.33 -6.66
CA ASP A 62 -2.86 -11.79 -6.57
C ASP A 62 -2.87 -10.55 -5.66
N LYS A 63 -2.15 -10.61 -4.53
CA LYS A 63 -2.07 -9.50 -3.58
C LYS A 63 -1.53 -8.22 -4.21
N PHE A 64 -0.70 -8.31 -5.24
CA PHE A 64 -0.22 -7.12 -5.95
C PHE A 64 -1.33 -6.38 -6.71
N GLN A 65 -2.45 -7.05 -7.01
CA GLN A 65 -3.58 -6.46 -7.72
C GLN A 65 -4.65 -5.83 -6.82
N ARG A 66 -4.54 -6.02 -5.49
CA ARG A 66 -5.45 -5.43 -4.49
C ARG A 66 -5.51 -3.92 -4.61
N MET A 67 -6.69 -3.34 -4.41
CA MET A 67 -6.82 -1.91 -4.20
C MET A 67 -6.75 -1.59 -2.71
N LEU A 68 -5.88 -0.64 -2.38
CA LEU A 68 -5.56 -0.23 -1.03
C LEU A 68 -5.85 1.26 -0.86
N CYS A 69 -6.21 1.68 0.34
CA CYS A 69 -6.22 3.08 0.73
C CYS A 69 -5.79 3.26 2.18
N ALA A 70 -5.34 4.47 2.50
CA ALA A 70 -5.07 4.84 3.88
C ALA A 70 -6.39 4.94 4.65
N GLY A 71 -6.42 4.44 5.88
CA GLY A 71 -7.58 4.65 6.76
C GLY A 71 -7.74 6.13 7.16
N PRO A 72 -8.99 6.65 7.35
CA PRO A 72 -10.26 6.20 6.77
C PRO A 72 -10.38 6.53 5.28
N CYS A 73 -10.85 5.56 4.49
CA CYS A 73 -10.93 5.62 3.03
C CYS A 73 -12.04 6.56 2.54
N SER A 74 -11.79 7.30 1.45
CA SER A 74 -12.85 8.01 0.72
C SER A 74 -13.24 7.18 -0.49
N LEU A 75 -14.23 6.30 -0.32
CA LEU A 75 -14.79 5.54 -1.43
C LEU A 75 -15.50 6.53 -2.38
N PRO A 76 -15.26 6.48 -3.70
CA PRO A 76 -16.05 7.25 -4.66
C PRO A 76 -17.52 6.79 -4.57
N LYS A 77 -18.45 7.75 -4.67
CA LYS A 77 -19.92 7.55 -4.54
C LYS A 77 -20.55 6.64 -5.61
N GLU A 78 -19.77 6.05 -6.50
CA GLU A 78 -20.24 5.26 -7.64
C GLU A 78 -20.44 3.76 -7.32
N PHE A 79 -20.24 3.35 -6.05
CA PHE A 79 -20.43 1.97 -5.58
C PHE A 79 -21.40 1.86 -4.39
N SER A 80 -22.36 2.78 -4.27
CA SER A 80 -23.43 2.73 -3.25
C SER A 80 -24.82 2.64 -3.85
#